data_AF-A0A8W8NAN5-F1
#
_entry.id   AF-A0A8W8NAN5-F1
#
_cell.length_a   1.000
_cell.length_b   1.000
_cell.length_c   1.000
_cell.angle_alpha   90.00
_cell.angle_beta   90.00
_cell.angle_gamma   90.00
#
_symmetry.space_group_name_H-M   'P 1'
#
loop_
_entity.id
_entity.type
_entity.pdbx_description
1 polymer ?
#
loop_
_entity_poly.entity_id
_entity_poly.type
_entity_poly.pdbx_seq_one_letter_code
_entity_poly.pdbx_strand_id
1 'polypeptide(L)'
;MVDRLVHSEANSRRIAYVEQCFGASGQPLNVTGRALVGEGVLTKMCRKKPKPRQFFLFNDILVYGNIVINRKKYNQQHVISLEDVKLEDVQDEGTLRNGWKLISPSKSFVVYAATSTEKHQWMSHIKKCVDDLLIKQGKTQNTDNDSPVWVPDSEATLCMHCKKSQFTLINRRHHCRKCGIVVCKDCSSNKWLLPQQASKPLRVCLTCYQGLSHTKATVPVTNTHATDDSSGDSSSDDDEEPANQDVNEENSIPPEGQFQSYE
;
A
#
# COMPACT_ATOMS: atom_id res chain seq x y z
N MET A 1 -22.54 -15.37 -4.22
CA MET A 1 -22.51 -15.58 -2.75
C MET A 1 -22.46 -14.21 -2.07
N VAL A 2 -21.48 -13.36 -2.40
CA VAL A 2 -21.49 -11.91 -2.19
C VAL A 2 -22.83 -11.21 -2.49
N ASP A 3 -23.51 -11.53 -3.61
CA ASP A 3 -24.79 -10.86 -3.97
C ASP A 3 -25.90 -11.03 -2.92
N ARG A 4 -25.86 -12.10 -2.10
CA ARG A 4 -26.78 -12.27 -0.97
C ARG A 4 -26.41 -11.38 0.23
N LEU A 5 -25.13 -11.05 0.37
CA LEU A 5 -24.64 -10.18 1.45
C LEU A 5 -24.94 -8.71 1.17
N VAL A 6 -24.74 -8.26 -0.07
CA VAL A 6 -24.85 -6.84 -0.48
C VAL A 6 -26.15 -6.20 -0.01
N HIS A 7 -27.27 -6.91 -0.11
CA HIS A 7 -28.60 -6.39 0.24
C HIS A 7 -29.06 -6.71 1.67
N SER A 8 -28.20 -7.32 2.49
CA SER A 8 -28.56 -7.69 3.86
C SER A 8 -28.36 -6.52 4.84
N GLU A 9 -29.29 -6.36 5.79
CA GLU A 9 -29.09 -5.44 6.92
C GLU A 9 -27.82 -5.78 7.71
N ALA A 10 -27.51 -7.07 7.82
CA ALA A 10 -26.31 -7.55 8.50
C ALA A 10 -25.02 -7.03 7.84
N ASN A 11 -24.97 -6.94 6.51
CA ASN A 11 -23.84 -6.34 5.80
C ASN A 11 -23.76 -4.84 6.10
N SER A 12 -24.87 -4.11 5.96
CA SER A 12 -24.92 -2.66 6.23
C SER A 12 -24.42 -2.32 7.64
N ARG A 13 -24.83 -3.10 8.66
CA ARG A 13 -24.36 -2.93 10.05
C ARG A 13 -22.87 -3.21 10.20
N ARG A 14 -22.34 -4.22 9.50
CA ARG A 14 -20.90 -4.54 9.52
C ARG A 14 -20.07 -3.42 8.87
N ILE A 15 -20.51 -2.88 7.73
CA ILE A 15 -19.80 -1.76 7.07
C ILE A 15 -19.79 -0.53 7.99
N ALA A 16 -20.94 -0.18 8.58
CA ALA A 16 -21.05 0.94 9.52
C ALA A 16 -20.14 0.74 10.75
N TYR A 17 -19.99 -0.49 11.24
CA TYR A 17 -19.05 -0.81 12.31
C TYR A 17 -17.59 -0.53 11.90
N VAL A 18 -17.19 -0.95 10.70
CA VAL A 18 -15.83 -0.65 10.17
C VAL A 18 -15.59 0.85 10.10
N GLU A 19 -16.54 1.63 9.56
CA GLU A 19 -16.46 3.11 9.53
C GLU A 19 -16.31 3.71 10.93
N GLN A 20 -17.12 3.25 11.89
CA GLN A 20 -17.05 3.69 13.27
C GLN A 20 -15.67 3.43 13.90
N CYS A 21 -15.03 2.29 13.57
CA CYS A 21 -13.69 1.98 14.07
C CYS A 21 -12.62 2.96 13.57
N PHE A 22 -12.77 3.53 12.36
CA PHE A 22 -11.87 4.59 11.84
C PHE A 22 -12.27 6.00 12.32
N GLY A 23 -13.52 6.18 12.76
CA GLY A 23 -14.06 7.44 13.26
C GLY A 23 -13.97 8.56 12.22
N ALA A 24 -13.89 9.82 12.69
CA ALA A 24 -13.88 11.00 11.82
C ALA A 24 -12.67 11.10 10.86
N SER A 25 -11.63 10.29 11.07
CA SER A 25 -10.46 10.25 10.18
C SER A 25 -10.64 9.31 8.98
N GLY A 26 -11.67 8.48 8.98
CA GLY A 26 -11.98 7.55 7.90
C GLY A 26 -12.84 8.17 6.82
N GLN A 27 -12.71 7.65 5.61
CA GLN A 27 -13.61 7.87 4.49
C GLN A 27 -14.82 6.91 4.60
N PRO A 28 -16.01 7.36 4.13
CA PRO A 28 -17.18 6.49 4.03
C PRO A 28 -16.92 5.27 3.14
N LEU A 29 -17.34 4.10 3.63
CA LEU A 29 -17.28 2.81 2.98
C LEU A 29 -18.66 2.31 2.56
N ASN A 30 -19.74 2.79 3.17
CA ASN A 30 -21.09 2.33 2.83
C ASN A 30 -21.56 2.91 1.48
N VAL A 31 -21.41 2.12 0.42
CA VAL A 31 -21.89 2.43 -0.93
C VAL A 31 -22.72 1.28 -1.47
N THR A 32 -23.68 1.61 -2.33
CA THR A 32 -24.54 0.60 -2.98
C THR A 32 -23.70 -0.41 -3.75
N GLY A 33 -23.98 -1.71 -3.56
CA GLY A 33 -23.25 -2.79 -4.22
C GLY A 33 -22.02 -3.31 -3.46
N ARG A 34 -21.60 -2.64 -2.37
CA ARG A 34 -20.45 -3.06 -1.57
C ARG A 34 -20.85 -4.03 -0.46
N ALA A 35 -20.06 -5.09 -0.31
CA ALA A 35 -20.21 -6.06 0.77
C ALA A 35 -18.87 -6.35 1.44
N LEU A 36 -18.89 -6.48 2.78
CA LEU A 36 -17.75 -6.94 3.55
C LEU A 36 -17.65 -8.47 3.45
N VAL A 37 -16.56 -8.93 2.83
CA VAL A 37 -16.28 -10.35 2.54
C VAL A 37 -15.51 -10.99 3.70
N GLY A 38 -14.54 -10.28 4.26
CA GLY A 38 -13.84 -10.75 5.45
C GLY A 38 -12.90 -9.72 6.06
N GLU A 39 -12.39 -10.03 7.24
CA GLU A 39 -11.49 -9.16 7.99
C GLU A 39 -10.45 -9.96 8.79
N GLY A 40 -9.37 -9.29 9.20
CA GLY A 40 -8.33 -9.91 10.02
C GLY A 40 -7.07 -9.07 10.12
N VAL A 41 -6.15 -9.51 10.97
CA VAL A 41 -4.85 -8.84 11.14
C VAL A 41 -3.82 -9.52 10.24
N LEU A 42 -3.11 -8.72 9.44
CA LEU A 42 -1.93 -9.18 8.71
C LEU A 42 -0.70 -8.38 9.13
N THR A 43 0.45 -9.03 9.06
CA THR A 43 1.74 -8.36 9.27
C THR A 43 2.19 -7.75 7.96
N LYS A 44 2.13 -6.42 7.87
CA LYS A 44 2.54 -5.69 6.66
C LYS A 44 4.02 -5.31 6.75
N MET A 45 4.78 -5.63 5.70
CA MET A 45 6.14 -5.10 5.55
C MET A 45 6.08 -3.59 5.33
N CYS A 46 6.65 -2.86 6.29
CA CYS A 46 6.86 -1.43 6.21
C CYS A 46 8.36 -1.17 6.04
N ARG A 47 8.73 0.07 5.70
CA ARG A 47 10.13 0.48 5.45
C ARG A 47 11.12 0.04 6.54
N LYS A 48 10.75 0.23 7.82
CA LYS A 48 11.63 0.02 8.97
C LYS A 48 11.49 -1.36 9.60
N LYS A 49 10.25 -1.80 9.86
CA LYS A 49 9.94 -3.07 10.51
C LYS A 49 8.58 -3.60 10.06
N PRO A 50 8.34 -4.91 10.09
CA PRO A 50 7.01 -5.47 9.95
C PRO A 50 6.10 -4.89 11.04
N LYS A 51 4.87 -4.52 10.69
CA LYS A 51 3.89 -4.03 11.67
C LYS A 51 2.52 -4.68 11.43
N PRO A 52 1.78 -5.05 12.49
CA PRO A 52 0.42 -5.53 12.35
C PRO A 52 -0.49 -4.41 11.84
N ARG A 53 -1.41 -4.76 10.95
CA ARG A 53 -2.45 -3.87 10.42
C ARG A 53 -3.76 -4.62 10.37
N GLN A 54 -4.85 -3.94 10.68
CA GLN A 54 -6.18 -4.50 10.45
C GLN A 54 -6.51 -4.34 8.96
N PHE A 55 -6.94 -5.43 8.33
CA PHE A 55 -7.41 -5.47 6.95
C PHE A 55 -8.90 -5.83 6.91
N PHE A 56 -9.60 -5.23 5.96
CA PHE A 56 -11.00 -5.49 5.63
C PHE A 56 -11.11 -5.69 4.12
N LEU A 57 -11.50 -6.88 3.71
CA LEU A 57 -11.78 -7.21 2.32
C LEU A 57 -13.25 -6.92 2.03
N PHE A 58 -13.48 -6.00 1.12
CA PHE A 58 -14.76 -5.84 0.46
C PHE A 58 -14.72 -6.49 -0.91
N ASN A 59 -15.87 -6.64 -1.55
CA ASN A 59 -15.97 -7.22 -2.89
C ASN A 59 -15.38 -6.36 -4.00
N ASP A 60 -15.18 -5.06 -3.77
CA ASP A 60 -14.64 -4.09 -4.74
C ASP A 60 -13.35 -3.39 -4.29
N ILE A 61 -13.09 -3.37 -2.97
CA ILE A 61 -11.93 -2.68 -2.37
C ILE A 61 -11.28 -3.51 -1.27
N LEU A 62 -9.99 -3.29 -1.04
CA LEU A 62 -9.30 -3.69 0.17
C LEU A 62 -9.01 -2.45 1.02
N VAL A 63 -9.41 -2.50 2.28
CA VAL A 63 -9.19 -1.42 3.26
C VAL A 63 -8.23 -1.90 4.33
N TYR A 64 -7.29 -1.05 4.75
CA TYR A 64 -6.44 -1.36 5.91
C TYR A 64 -6.03 -0.11 6.69
N GLY A 65 -5.64 -0.29 7.96
CA GLY A 65 -5.20 0.81 8.82
C GLY A 65 -4.35 0.37 10.01
N ASN A 66 -3.81 1.35 10.73
CA ASN A 66 -3.04 1.08 11.95
C ASN A 66 -3.98 0.72 13.10
N ILE A 67 -3.53 -0.19 13.96
CA ILE A 67 -4.25 -0.58 15.18
C ILE A 67 -3.82 0.36 16.31
N VAL A 68 -4.77 1.09 16.92
CA VAL A 68 -4.48 2.09 17.95
C VAL A 68 -4.81 1.59 19.36
N ILE A 69 -5.98 0.97 19.55
CA ILE A 69 -6.49 0.54 20.87
C ILE A 69 -7.10 -0.85 20.72
N ASN A 70 -6.60 -1.87 21.44
CA ASN A 70 -7.17 -3.22 21.61
C ASN A 70 -8.06 -3.73 20.45
N ARG A 71 -7.63 -3.55 19.20
CA ARG A 71 -8.40 -3.91 17.98
C ARG A 71 -9.82 -3.31 17.88
N LYS A 72 -10.10 -2.18 18.53
CA LYS A 72 -11.40 -1.46 18.51
C LYS A 72 -11.37 -0.13 17.77
N LYS A 73 -10.18 0.47 17.62
CA LYS A 73 -9.99 1.76 16.93
C LYS A 73 -8.81 1.69 15.97
N TYR A 74 -9.02 2.20 14.77
CA TYR A 74 -8.03 2.25 13.70
C TYR A 74 -7.82 3.68 13.21
N ASN A 75 -6.65 3.96 12.65
CA ASN A 75 -6.37 5.22 11.96
C ASN A 75 -5.56 4.95 10.67
N GLN A 76 -5.20 6.01 9.93
CA GLN A 76 -4.52 5.91 8.63
C GLN A 76 -5.23 4.94 7.69
N GLN A 77 -6.50 5.22 7.42
CA GLN A 77 -7.29 4.40 6.51
C GLN A 77 -6.68 4.47 5.10
N HIS A 78 -6.38 3.31 4.53
CA HIS A 78 -5.97 3.16 3.15
C HIS A 78 -6.99 2.32 2.42
N VAL A 79 -7.41 2.79 1.24
CA VAL A 79 -8.38 2.12 0.38
C VAL A 79 -7.70 1.80 -0.95
N ILE A 80 -7.75 0.54 -1.37
CA ILE A 80 -7.18 0.03 -2.62
C ILE A 80 -8.31 -0.59 -3.44
N SER A 81 -8.51 -0.12 -4.67
CA SER A 81 -9.44 -0.77 -5.61
C SER A 81 -8.93 -2.15 -5.98
N LEU A 82 -9.80 -3.16 -5.95
CA LEU A 82 -9.43 -4.53 -6.33
C LEU A 82 -9.32 -4.74 -7.84
N GLU A 83 -9.88 -3.88 -8.69
CA GLU A 83 -9.91 -4.04 -10.16
C GLU A 83 -8.52 -4.36 -10.75
N ASP A 84 -7.48 -3.72 -10.20
CA ASP A 84 -6.10 -3.85 -10.67
C ASP A 84 -5.18 -4.53 -9.62
N VAL A 85 -5.74 -5.29 -8.68
CA VAL A 85 -4.93 -6.00 -7.67
C VAL A 85 -4.41 -7.32 -8.22
N LYS A 86 -3.10 -7.54 -8.02
CA LYS A 86 -2.42 -8.82 -8.29
C LYS A 86 -1.79 -9.37 -7.02
N LEU A 87 -1.77 -10.69 -6.94
CA LEU A 87 -1.16 -11.41 -5.83
C LEU A 87 -0.02 -12.28 -6.34
N GLU A 88 1.16 -12.12 -5.73
CA GLU A 88 2.32 -12.99 -5.98
C GLU A 88 2.72 -13.68 -4.69
N ASP A 89 2.95 -15.00 -4.73
CA ASP A 89 3.44 -15.73 -3.57
C ASP A 89 4.86 -15.28 -3.18
N VAL A 90 5.15 -15.27 -1.88
CA VAL A 90 6.50 -15.00 -1.35
C VAL A 90 6.98 -16.25 -0.62
N GLN A 91 8.17 -16.71 -1.01
CA GLN A 91 8.82 -17.86 -0.38
C GLN A 91 9.12 -17.55 1.09
N ASP A 92 8.98 -18.57 1.94
CA ASP A 92 9.32 -18.47 3.36
C ASP A 92 10.82 -18.21 3.54
N GLU A 93 11.18 -17.23 4.37
CA GLU A 93 12.57 -16.90 4.70
C GLU A 93 12.73 -16.65 6.20
N GLY A 94 13.47 -17.53 6.89
CA GLY A 94 13.69 -17.44 8.32
C GLY A 94 12.37 -17.49 9.12
N THR A 95 12.08 -16.43 9.88
CA THR A 95 10.84 -16.30 10.66
C THR A 95 9.68 -15.71 9.85
N LEU A 96 9.94 -15.18 8.65
CA LEU A 96 8.92 -14.61 7.78
C LEU A 96 8.31 -15.71 6.93
N ARG A 97 7.13 -16.19 7.34
CA ARG A 97 6.43 -17.30 6.71
C ARG A 97 5.02 -16.91 6.31
N ASN A 98 4.46 -17.62 5.34
CA ASN A 98 3.10 -17.40 4.85
C ASN A 98 2.92 -15.99 4.24
N GLY A 99 3.90 -15.55 3.45
CA GLY A 99 3.90 -14.24 2.79
C GLY A 99 3.31 -14.23 1.39
N TRP A 100 2.79 -13.08 0.96
CA TRP A 100 2.50 -12.76 -0.43
C TRP A 100 2.64 -11.26 -0.71
N LYS A 101 2.91 -10.88 -1.95
CA LYS A 101 2.84 -9.50 -2.42
C LYS A 101 1.43 -9.17 -2.82
N LEU A 102 0.95 -8.02 -2.37
CA LEU A 102 -0.21 -7.34 -2.92
C LEU A 102 0.29 -6.21 -3.81
N ILE A 103 -0.05 -6.27 -5.09
CA ILE A 103 0.41 -5.31 -6.10
C ILE A 103 -0.82 -4.57 -6.62
N SER A 104 -0.74 -3.23 -6.69
CA SER A 104 -1.78 -2.39 -7.28
C SER A 104 -1.17 -1.13 -7.92
N PRO A 105 -1.91 -0.38 -8.76
CA PRO A 105 -1.42 0.87 -9.36
C PRO A 105 -1.02 1.94 -8.35
N SER A 106 -1.74 2.02 -7.22
CA SER A 106 -1.53 3.05 -6.22
C SER A 106 -0.56 2.62 -5.13
N LYS A 107 -0.55 1.33 -4.76
CA LYS A 107 0.26 0.83 -3.63
C LYS A 107 0.55 -0.67 -3.70
N SER A 108 1.83 -1.01 -3.54
CA SER A 108 2.28 -2.41 -3.52
C SER A 108 3.12 -2.71 -2.29
N PHE A 109 2.90 -3.86 -1.67
CA PHE A 109 3.58 -4.25 -0.43
C PHE A 109 3.50 -5.77 -0.18
N VAL A 110 4.38 -6.26 0.70
CA VAL A 110 4.33 -7.64 1.20
C VAL A 110 3.52 -7.69 2.49
N VAL A 111 2.70 -8.73 2.63
CA VAL A 111 1.98 -9.08 3.86
C VAL A 111 2.24 -10.55 4.22
N TYR A 112 2.16 -10.85 5.52
CA TYR A 112 2.29 -12.18 6.09
C TYR A 112 1.09 -12.49 6.98
N ALA A 113 0.55 -13.69 6.83
CA ALA A 113 -0.49 -14.24 7.72
C ALA A 113 0.13 -15.07 8.85
N ALA A 114 -0.61 -15.29 9.93
CA ALA A 114 -0.10 -16.09 11.06
C ALA A 114 0.02 -17.58 10.69
N THR A 115 -0.89 -18.07 9.84
CA THR A 115 -0.91 -19.47 9.39
C THR A 115 -0.97 -19.59 7.87
N SER A 116 -0.56 -20.75 7.36
CA SER A 116 -0.70 -21.07 5.93
C SER A 116 -2.16 -21.12 5.49
N THR A 117 -3.05 -21.61 6.36
CA THR A 117 -4.50 -21.60 6.14
C THR A 117 -5.03 -20.18 5.97
N GLU A 118 -4.65 -19.25 6.84
CA GLU A 118 -5.05 -17.84 6.71
C GLU A 118 -4.52 -17.22 5.42
N LYS A 119 -3.25 -17.46 5.05
CA LYS A 119 -2.70 -17.01 3.76
C LYS A 119 -3.56 -17.51 2.61
N HIS A 120 -3.89 -18.80 2.59
CA HIS A 120 -4.72 -19.39 1.54
C HIS A 120 -6.11 -18.76 1.49
N GLN A 121 -6.76 -18.56 2.65
CA GLN A 121 -8.09 -17.94 2.72
C GLN A 121 -8.09 -16.49 2.21
N TRP A 122 -7.14 -15.67 2.66
CA TRP A 122 -6.98 -14.30 2.18
C TRP A 122 -6.75 -14.23 0.68
N MET A 123 -5.76 -14.98 0.18
CA MET A 123 -5.43 -14.96 -1.25
C MET A 123 -6.58 -15.49 -2.11
N SER A 124 -7.29 -16.52 -1.67
CA SER A 124 -8.44 -17.10 -2.37
C SER A 124 -9.60 -16.10 -2.47
N HIS A 125 -9.98 -15.47 -1.35
CA HIS A 125 -11.08 -14.50 -1.35
C HIS A 125 -10.76 -13.23 -2.13
N ILE A 126 -9.52 -12.72 -2.04
CA ILE A 126 -9.10 -11.57 -2.86
C ILE A 126 -9.19 -11.94 -4.34
N LYS A 127 -8.63 -13.08 -4.77
CA LYS A 127 -8.69 -13.54 -6.17
C LYS A 127 -10.13 -13.64 -6.66
N LYS A 128 -11.00 -14.27 -5.88
CA LYS A 128 -12.43 -14.39 -6.21
C LYS A 128 -13.09 -13.02 -6.40
N CYS A 129 -12.84 -12.06 -5.50
CA CYS A 129 -13.39 -10.71 -5.65
C CYS A 129 -12.88 -10.01 -6.91
N VAL A 130 -11.59 -10.14 -7.22
CA VAL A 130 -10.98 -9.59 -8.44
C VAL A 130 -11.61 -10.23 -9.68
N ASP A 131 -11.72 -11.55 -9.73
CA ASP A 131 -12.32 -12.28 -10.85
C ASP A 131 -13.79 -11.88 -11.07
N ASP A 132 -14.58 -11.80 -9.99
CA ASP A 132 -15.99 -11.36 -10.04
C ASP A 132 -16.13 -9.93 -10.58
N LEU A 133 -15.20 -9.03 -10.25
CA LEU A 133 -15.18 -7.66 -10.80
C LEU A 133 -14.85 -7.65 -12.29
N LEU A 134 -13.84 -8.39 -12.71
CA LEU A 134 -13.43 -8.46 -14.12
C LEU A 134 -14.55 -9.01 -15.00
N ILE A 135 -15.24 -10.06 -14.52
CA ILE A 135 -16.42 -10.64 -15.19
C ILE A 135 -17.53 -9.59 -15.31
N LYS A 136 -17.84 -8.85 -14.23
CA LYS A 136 -18.88 -7.81 -14.24
C LYS A 136 -18.55 -6.65 -15.18
N GLN A 137 -17.28 -6.32 -15.37
CA GLN A 137 -16.85 -5.20 -16.22
C GLN A 137 -16.57 -5.59 -17.68
N GLY A 138 -16.47 -6.89 -18.00
CA GLY A 138 -16.11 -7.37 -19.33
C GLY A 138 -14.68 -6.97 -19.75
N LYS A 139 -13.77 -6.78 -18.79
CA LYS A 139 -12.38 -6.34 -19.01
C LYS A 139 -11.37 -7.43 -18.64
N THR A 140 -10.19 -7.34 -19.23
CA THR A 140 -8.98 -8.07 -18.80
C THR A 140 -8.12 -7.18 -17.90
N GLN A 141 -7.39 -7.76 -16.94
CA GLN A 141 -6.51 -6.98 -16.03
C GLN A 141 -5.51 -6.11 -16.80
N ASN A 142 -5.36 -4.84 -16.40
CA ASN A 142 -4.38 -3.93 -16.98
C ASN A 142 -3.07 -3.98 -16.20
N THR A 143 -1.92 -4.17 -16.87
CA THR A 143 -0.63 -4.40 -16.20
C THR A 143 0.38 -3.28 -16.29
N ASP A 144 0.07 -2.19 -17.00
CA ASP A 144 1.12 -1.28 -17.47
C ASP A 144 1.46 -0.15 -16.47
N ASN A 145 0.80 -0.06 -15.31
CA ASN A 145 0.94 1.06 -14.38
C ASN A 145 1.02 0.71 -12.88
N ASP A 146 1.49 -0.50 -12.54
CA ASP A 146 1.60 -0.93 -11.15
C ASP A 146 2.60 -0.08 -10.32
N SER A 147 2.25 0.21 -9.07
CA SER A 147 3.19 0.76 -8.09
C SER A 147 4.25 -0.29 -7.73
N PRO A 148 5.52 0.08 -7.52
CA PRO A 148 6.53 -0.88 -7.08
C PRO A 148 6.34 -1.27 -5.61
N VAL A 149 6.76 -2.49 -5.26
CA VAL A 149 7.03 -2.87 -3.86
C VAL A 149 8.33 -2.20 -3.42
N TRP A 150 8.31 -1.53 -2.27
CA TRP A 150 9.50 -0.82 -1.78
C TRP A 150 10.47 -1.78 -1.12
N VAL A 151 11.75 -1.61 -1.44
CA VAL A 151 12.85 -2.34 -0.78
C VAL A 151 12.93 -1.89 0.69
N PRO A 152 12.91 -2.81 1.67
CA PRO A 152 13.10 -2.49 3.09
C PRO A 152 14.41 -1.75 3.37
N ASP A 153 14.40 -0.85 4.35
CA ASP A 153 15.58 -0.03 4.69
C ASP A 153 16.77 -0.89 5.16
N SER A 154 16.47 -2.02 5.84
CA SER A 154 17.46 -2.98 6.32
C SER A 154 18.25 -3.66 5.19
N GLU A 155 17.65 -3.80 4.02
CA GLU A 155 18.27 -4.44 2.85
C GLU A 155 19.15 -3.47 2.07
N ALA A 156 19.07 -2.17 2.34
CA ALA A 156 19.82 -1.13 1.63
C ALA A 156 20.83 -0.43 2.56
N THR A 157 22.08 -0.88 2.55
CA THR A 157 23.19 -0.21 3.25
C THR A 157 23.84 0.90 2.40
N LEU A 158 23.74 0.77 1.07
CA LEU A 158 24.27 1.71 0.08
C LEU A 158 23.16 2.19 -0.86
N CYS A 159 23.32 3.40 -1.42
CA CYS A 159 22.43 3.91 -2.45
C CYS A 159 22.37 2.95 -3.64
N MET A 160 21.18 2.47 -3.98
CA MET A 160 20.98 1.49 -5.05
C MET A 160 21.15 2.06 -6.45
N HIS A 161 21.23 3.39 -6.61
CA HIS A 161 21.51 4.08 -7.87
C HIS A 161 23.02 4.29 -8.10
N CYS A 162 23.70 5.07 -7.23
CA CYS A 162 25.12 5.34 -7.43
C CYS A 162 26.06 4.25 -6.91
N LYS A 163 25.57 3.35 -6.04
CA LYS A 163 26.35 2.30 -5.35
C LYS A 163 27.54 2.83 -4.53
N LYS A 164 27.64 4.15 -4.31
CA LYS A 164 28.76 4.81 -3.63
C LYS A 164 28.39 5.36 -2.26
N SER A 165 27.23 6.01 -2.14
CA SER A 165 26.81 6.65 -0.90
C SER A 165 26.32 5.63 0.12
N GLN A 166 27.00 5.53 1.27
CA GLN A 166 26.55 4.72 2.41
C GLN A 166 25.49 5.46 3.23
N PHE A 167 24.43 4.77 3.61
CA PHE A 167 23.37 5.35 4.42
C PHE A 167 23.78 5.38 5.90
N THR A 168 23.55 6.52 6.53
CA THR A 168 23.86 6.79 7.94
C THR A 168 22.70 7.57 8.57
N LEU A 169 22.81 7.96 9.85
CA LEU A 169 21.81 8.82 10.48
C LEU A 169 21.70 10.20 9.80
N ILE A 170 22.79 10.67 9.18
CA ILE A 170 22.87 11.97 8.49
C ILE A 170 22.56 11.79 6.99
N ASN A 171 23.10 10.75 6.35
CA ASN A 171 22.76 10.41 4.97
C ASN A 171 21.55 9.48 4.94
N ARG A 172 20.35 10.09 4.94
CA ARG A 172 19.08 9.37 5.05
C ARG A 172 18.71 8.62 3.76
N ARG A 173 17.95 7.54 3.93
CA ARG A 173 17.36 6.74 2.85
C ARG A 173 16.16 7.43 2.22
N HIS A 174 16.01 7.29 0.91
CA HIS A 174 14.82 7.73 0.18
C HIS A 174 14.37 6.66 -0.81
N HIS A 175 13.06 6.45 -0.97
CA HIS A 175 12.55 5.53 -1.99
C HIS A 175 12.18 6.28 -3.27
N CYS A 176 12.52 5.70 -4.42
CA CYS A 176 11.93 6.12 -5.70
C CYS A 176 10.47 5.65 -5.76
N ARG A 177 9.50 6.55 -5.98
CA ARG A 177 8.09 6.16 -6.02
C ARG A 177 7.71 5.37 -7.28
N LYS A 178 8.48 5.50 -8.37
CA LYS A 178 8.25 4.76 -9.62
C LYS A 178 8.84 3.35 -9.61
N CYS A 179 10.00 3.11 -9.00
CA CYS A 179 10.66 1.79 -9.03
C CYS A 179 10.99 1.17 -7.67
N GLY A 180 10.71 1.84 -6.55
CA GLY A 180 10.77 1.24 -5.21
C GLY A 180 12.16 1.08 -4.59
N ILE A 181 13.24 1.35 -5.34
CA ILE A 181 14.62 1.24 -4.83
C ILE A 181 14.99 2.35 -3.84
N VAL A 182 15.98 2.08 -2.99
CA VAL A 182 16.52 3.03 -2.00
C VAL A 182 17.67 3.86 -2.58
N VAL A 183 17.56 5.19 -2.50
CA VAL A 183 18.45 6.17 -3.12
C VAL A 183 18.83 7.29 -2.14
N CYS A 184 20.01 7.89 -2.33
CA CYS A 184 20.41 9.09 -1.59
C CYS A 184 19.73 10.35 -2.14
N LYS A 185 19.89 11.47 -1.43
CA LYS A 185 19.31 12.77 -1.81
C LYS A 185 19.71 13.17 -3.23
N ASP A 186 20.99 13.05 -3.56
CA ASP A 186 21.54 13.48 -4.86
C ASP A 186 21.05 12.61 -6.02
N CYS A 187 20.87 11.30 -5.78
CA CYS A 187 20.34 10.38 -6.78
C CYS A 187 18.81 10.45 -6.94
N SER A 188 18.15 11.37 -6.23
CA SER A 188 16.68 11.52 -6.23
C SER A 188 16.24 12.98 -6.06
N SER A 189 17.01 13.91 -6.61
CA SER A 189 16.74 15.36 -6.53
C SER A 189 15.45 15.79 -7.22
N ASN A 190 14.91 14.97 -8.13
CA ASN A 190 13.73 15.30 -8.92
C ASN A 190 12.43 14.66 -8.40
N LYS A 191 11.32 15.31 -8.74
CA LYS A 191 9.96 14.81 -8.53
C LYS A 191 9.23 14.66 -9.87
N TRP A 192 8.26 13.76 -9.93
CA TRP A 192 7.41 13.52 -11.10
C TRP A 192 5.97 13.23 -10.70
N LEU A 193 4.99 13.71 -11.47
CA LEU A 193 3.58 13.39 -11.23
C LEU A 193 3.29 11.95 -11.66
N LEU A 194 2.88 11.12 -10.70
CA LEU A 194 2.49 9.72 -10.90
C LEU A 194 0.98 9.64 -10.60
N PRO A 195 0.10 9.88 -11.59
CA PRO A 195 -1.33 10.11 -11.36
C PRO A 195 -2.04 8.96 -10.65
N GLN A 196 -1.59 7.73 -10.85
CA GLN A 196 -2.15 6.53 -10.21
C GLN A 196 -1.78 6.43 -8.72
N GLN A 197 -0.75 7.16 -8.27
CA GLN A 197 -0.26 7.12 -6.89
C GLN A 197 -0.61 8.38 -6.09
N ALA A 198 -0.55 9.57 -6.70
CA ALA A 198 -0.87 10.84 -6.04
C ALA A 198 -1.20 11.96 -7.05
N SER A 199 -1.96 12.95 -6.57
CA SER A 199 -2.23 14.20 -7.31
C SER A 199 -1.05 15.18 -7.30
N LYS A 200 -0.07 14.99 -6.42
CA LYS A 200 1.15 15.83 -6.31
C LYS A 200 2.39 15.11 -6.85
N PRO A 201 3.41 15.85 -7.35
CA PRO A 201 4.67 15.25 -7.77
C PRO A 201 5.37 14.47 -6.65
N LEU A 202 5.78 13.24 -6.95
CA LEU A 202 6.46 12.32 -6.03
C LEU A 202 7.94 12.18 -6.38
N ARG A 203 8.78 11.95 -5.37
CA ARG A 203 10.23 11.75 -5.55
C ARG A 203 10.53 10.55 -6.46
N VAL A 204 11.39 10.75 -7.45
CA VAL A 204 11.86 9.69 -8.35
C VAL A 204 13.39 9.69 -8.40
N CYS A 205 13.99 8.52 -8.63
CA CYS A 205 15.44 8.46 -8.87
C CYS A 205 15.79 9.07 -10.23
N LEU A 206 17.07 9.41 -10.44
CA LEU A 206 17.54 10.00 -11.70
C LEU A 206 17.19 9.15 -12.92
N THR A 207 17.38 7.83 -12.88
CA THR A 207 17.01 6.91 -13.97
C THR A 207 15.52 7.00 -14.33
N CYS A 208 14.63 6.97 -13.32
CA CYS A 208 13.19 7.07 -13.56
C CYS A 208 12.80 8.44 -14.10
N TYR A 209 13.40 9.52 -13.56
CA TYR A 209 13.14 10.86 -14.05
C TYR A 209 13.51 11.00 -15.53
N GLN A 210 14.70 10.53 -15.92
CA GLN A 210 15.16 10.53 -17.31
C GLN A 210 14.18 9.73 -18.19
N GLY A 211 13.88 8.48 -17.84
CA GLY A 211 12.96 7.65 -18.61
C GLY A 211 11.59 8.31 -18.82
N LEU A 212 11.00 8.87 -17.76
CA LEU A 212 9.72 9.56 -17.82
C LEU A 212 9.76 10.86 -18.64
N SER A 213 10.88 11.60 -18.58
CA SER A 213 11.08 12.82 -19.35
C SER A 213 11.15 12.55 -20.86
N HIS A 214 11.76 11.43 -21.26
CA HIS A 214 11.82 11.03 -22.66
C HIS A 214 10.46 10.57 -23.21
N THR A 215 9.60 9.96 -22.38
CA THR A 215 8.24 9.57 -22.78
C THR A 215 7.30 10.76 -23.01
N LYS A 216 7.53 11.91 -22.36
CA LYS A 216 6.76 13.14 -22.62
C LYS A 216 7.17 13.85 -23.91
N ALA A 217 8.42 13.70 -24.35
CA ALA A 217 8.94 14.36 -25.55
C ALA A 217 8.37 13.82 -26.88
N THR A 218 7.64 12.72 -26.86
CA THR A 218 7.01 12.13 -28.06
C THR A 218 5.53 12.52 -28.26
N VAL A 219 4.98 13.39 -27.42
CA VAL A 219 3.68 14.03 -27.66
C VAL A 219 3.93 15.49 -28.07
N PRO A 220 3.55 15.92 -29.29
CA PRO A 220 3.79 17.30 -29.71
C PRO A 220 2.83 18.22 -28.95
N VAL A 221 3.35 18.97 -27.98
CA VAL A 221 2.61 20.08 -27.37
C VAL A 221 3.50 21.31 -27.34
N THR A 222 2.97 22.34 -27.98
CA THR A 222 3.48 23.69 -28.17
C THR A 222 4.05 24.32 -26.90
N ASN A 223 5.20 24.96 -27.08
CA ASN A 223 5.93 25.78 -26.12
C ASN A 223 5.06 26.69 -25.26
N THR A 224 5.29 26.65 -23.95
CA THR A 224 5.34 27.87 -23.14
C THR A 224 6.49 27.77 -22.14
N HIS A 225 7.42 28.71 -22.26
CA HIS A 225 8.50 29.00 -21.30
C HIS A 225 7.95 29.78 -20.10
N ALA A 226 8.49 29.51 -18.91
CA ALA A 226 8.77 30.43 -17.77
C ALA A 226 8.68 29.61 -16.46
N THR A 227 9.46 29.81 -15.40
CA THR A 227 10.67 30.59 -15.05
C THR A 227 11.17 29.96 -13.73
N ASP A 228 12.48 30.01 -13.51
CA ASP A 228 13.11 29.72 -12.22
C ASP A 228 12.51 30.58 -11.10
N ASP A 229 12.18 29.97 -9.96
CA ASP A 229 12.18 30.71 -8.70
C ASP A 229 12.57 29.81 -7.52
N SER A 230 13.56 30.28 -6.77
CA SER A 230 14.10 29.68 -5.56
C SER A 230 13.51 30.39 -4.37
N SER A 231 12.72 29.70 -3.53
CA SER A 231 12.75 29.80 -2.06
C SER A 231 11.53 29.13 -1.42
N GLY A 232 11.70 28.68 -0.17
CA GLY A 232 10.59 28.44 0.75
C GLY A 232 10.22 26.98 0.98
N ASP A 233 10.99 26.33 1.86
CA ASP A 233 10.58 25.15 2.60
C ASP A 233 9.29 25.41 3.41
N SER A 234 8.27 24.60 3.16
CA SER A 234 7.28 24.20 4.16
C SER A 234 6.72 22.84 3.75
N SER A 235 7.43 21.80 4.16
CA SER A 235 7.06 20.40 3.99
C SER A 235 5.85 20.01 4.86
N SER A 236 4.74 19.65 4.22
CA SER A 236 3.66 18.85 4.81
C SER A 236 3.45 17.61 3.94
N ASP A 237 4.28 16.60 4.19
CA ASP A 237 4.11 15.24 3.68
C ASP A 237 3.75 14.34 4.88
N ASP A 238 2.47 13.99 4.98
CA ASP A 238 1.82 13.18 6.02
C ASP A 238 2.26 11.69 6.08
N ASP A 239 3.54 11.39 5.91
CA ASP A 239 4.11 10.04 6.09
C ASP A 239 5.36 10.02 6.99
N GLU A 240 5.64 11.11 7.71
CA GLU A 240 6.48 11.06 8.92
C GLU A 240 5.59 10.72 10.13
N GLU A 241 5.52 9.44 10.52
CA GLU A 241 5.04 9.11 11.86
C GLU A 241 6.03 9.70 12.89
N PRO A 242 5.57 10.50 13.87
CA PRO A 242 6.43 10.95 14.96
C PRO A 242 6.93 9.74 15.76
N ALA A 243 8.16 9.87 16.28
CA ALA A 243 8.75 8.88 17.17
C ALA A 243 7.96 8.84 18.50
N ASN A 244 6.97 7.96 18.58
CA ASN A 244 6.41 7.59 19.87
C ASN A 244 7.39 6.67 20.60
N GLN A 245 7.62 7.02 21.86
CA GLN A 245 8.57 6.42 22.79
C GLN A 245 8.37 4.92 22.91
N ASP A 246 9.50 4.22 23.02
CA ASP A 246 9.63 2.79 23.19
C ASP A 246 8.74 2.27 24.33
N VAL A 247 7.68 1.56 23.96
CA VAL A 247 7.23 0.42 24.76
C VAL A 247 7.93 -0.80 24.18
N ASN A 248 8.81 -1.37 25.00
CA ASN A 248 9.50 -2.63 24.75
C ASN A 248 8.49 -3.71 24.36
N GLU A 249 8.45 -4.08 23.08
CA GLU A 249 7.85 -5.33 22.63
C GLU A 249 8.99 -6.14 22.00
N GLU A 250 9.43 -7.15 22.75
CA GLU A 250 10.29 -8.23 22.30
C GLU A 250 9.89 -8.73 20.92
N ASN A 251 10.89 -9.21 20.17
CA ASN A 251 10.76 -9.88 18.88
C ASN A 251 9.87 -11.12 18.98
N SER A 252 8.56 -10.93 18.93
CA SER A 252 7.56 -11.98 18.87
C SER A 252 6.41 -11.46 18.03
N ILE A 253 6.17 -12.13 16.90
CA ILE A 253 4.93 -11.99 16.14
C ILE A 253 3.78 -12.24 17.13
N PRO A 254 2.90 -11.26 17.42
CA PRO A 254 1.84 -11.48 18.39
C PRO A 254 0.86 -12.55 17.87
N PRO A 255 0.31 -13.41 18.74
CA PRO A 255 -0.55 -14.50 18.32
C PRO A 255 -1.91 -13.98 17.82
N GLU A 256 -2.34 -14.61 16.74
CA GLU A 256 -3.72 -14.85 16.27
C GLU A 256 -4.66 -13.64 16.13
N GLY A 257 -4.93 -13.31 14.86
CA GLY A 257 -6.20 -12.74 14.42
C GLY A 257 -6.65 -13.55 13.21
N GLN A 258 -7.50 -14.55 13.44
CA GLN A 258 -8.01 -15.42 12.38
C GLN A 258 -8.74 -14.62 11.32
N PHE A 259 -8.53 -14.98 10.06
CA PHE A 259 -9.35 -14.45 8.97
C PHE A 259 -10.81 -14.82 9.22
N GLN A 260 -11.65 -13.80 9.44
CA GLN A 260 -13.07 -13.98 9.62
C GLN A 260 -13.76 -13.76 8.27
N SER A 261 -14.25 -14.84 7.67
CA SER A 261 -15.12 -14.80 6.49
C SER A 261 -16.55 -14.47 6.89
N TYR A 262 -17.27 -13.73 6.05
CA TYR A 262 -18.71 -13.52 6.19
C TYR A 262 -19.54 -14.07 5.03
N GLU A 263 -18.90 -14.76 4.10
CA GLU A 263 -19.55 -15.58 3.08
C GLU A 263 -19.94 -16.97 3.61
#